data_AF-Q5ZF00-F1
#
_entry.id   AF-Q5ZF00-F1
#
_cell.length_a   1.000
_cell.length_b   1.000
_cell.length_c   1.000
_cell.angle_alpha   90.00
_cell.angle_beta   90.00
_cell.angle_gamma   90.00
#
_symmetry.space_group_name_H-M   'P 1'
#
loop_
_entity.id
_entity.type
_entity.pdbx_description
1 polymer ?
#
loop_
_entity_poly.entity_id
_entity_poly.type
_entity_poly.pdbx_seq_one_letter_code
_entity_poly.pdbx_strand_id
1 'polypeptide(L)'
;ARNDQLAWLWAESTALFPSVYLDETLASSRHGRNFVSFRVQEALRVARTHHANHALPVYVFTRPTYSRRLTGLSEMDLISTIGESA
;
A
#
# COMPACT_ATOMS: atom_id res chain seq x y z
N ALA A 1 15.21 -5.05 3.58
CA ALA A 1 16.64 -4.76 3.28
C ALA A 1 16.82 -3.43 2.55
N ARG A 2 16.38 -3.25 1.29
CA ARG A 2 16.59 -1.97 0.57
C ARG A 2 15.83 -0.78 1.18
N ASN A 3 14.58 -0.98 1.62
CA ASN A 3 13.82 0.08 2.29
C ASN A 3 14.48 0.51 3.61
N ASP A 4 15.18 -0.39 4.30
CA ASP A 4 15.85 -0.05 5.57
C ASP A 4 17.07 0.87 5.34
N GLN A 5 17.69 0.80 4.16
CA GLN A 5 18.78 1.69 3.74
C GLN A 5 18.29 3.11 3.39
N LEU A 6 16.98 3.32 3.28
CA LEU A 6 16.35 4.62 3.04
C LEU A 6 15.93 5.31 4.35
N ALA A 7 16.52 4.94 5.49
CA ALA A 7 16.24 5.56 6.80
C ALA A 7 16.25 7.09 6.77
N TRP A 8 17.17 7.69 6.01
CA TRP A 8 17.25 9.15 5.82
C TRP A 8 15.97 9.74 5.22
N LEU A 9 15.34 9.05 4.27
CA LEU A 9 14.10 9.51 3.63
C LEU A 9 12.93 9.41 4.59
N TRP A 10 12.85 8.32 5.36
CA TRP A 10 11.76 8.09 6.30
C TRP A 10 11.83 9.03 7.51
N ALA A 11 13.05 9.34 7.97
CA ALA A 11 13.28 10.29 9.06
C ALA A 11 12.80 11.71 8.72
N GLU A 12 12.98 12.13 7.46
CA GLU A 12 12.53 13.44 6.97
C GLU A 12 11.06 13.46 6.51
N SER A 13 10.39 12.31 6.50
CA SER A 13 8.99 12.20 6.07
C SER A 13 8.02 12.55 7.21
N THR A 14 6.86 13.11 6.86
CA THR A 14 5.75 13.38 7.82
C THR A 14 4.56 12.44 7.62
N ALA A 15 4.51 11.70 6.52
CA ALA A 15 3.54 10.65 6.22
C ALA A 15 4.08 9.74 5.11
N LEU A 16 3.53 8.53 4.99
CA LEU A 16 3.84 7.59 3.91
C LEU A 16 2.65 7.42 2.98
N PHE A 17 2.96 7.25 1.69
CA PHE A 17 1.97 7.24 0.61
C PHE A 17 2.13 6.03 -0.31
N PRO A 18 1.95 4.79 0.18
CA PRO A 18 2.11 3.60 -0.64
C PRO A 18 1.00 3.51 -1.70
N SER A 19 1.38 3.35 -2.96
CA SER A 19 0.42 2.98 -4.02
C SER A 19 0.10 1.49 -3.96
N VAL A 20 -1.16 1.11 -4.07
CA VAL A 20 -1.61 -0.30 -4.14
C VAL A 20 -2.44 -0.57 -5.40
N TYR A 21 -2.17 0.18 -6.48
CA TYR A 21 -2.87 0.03 -7.75
C TYR A 21 -2.75 -1.40 -8.26
N LEU A 22 -3.89 -2.09 -8.33
CA LEU A 22 -3.95 -3.49 -8.68
C LEU A 22 -3.94 -3.66 -10.19
N ASP A 23 -3.07 -4.53 -10.70
CA ASP A 23 -3.10 -4.91 -12.12
C ASP A 23 -4.25 -5.89 -12.39
N GLU A 24 -4.88 -5.79 -13.56
CA GLU A 24 -5.98 -6.67 -13.95
C GLU A 24 -5.54 -8.13 -14.05
N THR A 25 -4.26 -8.42 -14.30
CA THR A 25 -3.75 -9.80 -14.27
C THR A 25 -3.84 -10.45 -12.88
N LEU A 26 -4.02 -9.65 -11.83
CA LEU A 26 -4.17 -10.09 -10.44
C LEU A 26 -5.63 -10.02 -9.95
N ALA A 27 -6.56 -9.65 -10.82
CA ALA A 27 -7.98 -9.48 -10.50
C ALA A 27 -8.56 -10.71 -9.79
N SER A 28 -9.36 -10.46 -8.75
CA SER A 28 -10.12 -11.46 -7.99
C SER A 28 -9.28 -12.65 -7.51
N SER A 29 -7.99 -12.46 -7.28
CA SER A 29 -7.05 -13.53 -6.97
C SER A 29 -6.45 -13.37 -5.58
N ARG A 30 -6.05 -14.49 -4.95
CA ARG A 30 -5.28 -14.45 -3.70
C ARG A 30 -3.98 -13.66 -3.84
N HIS A 31 -3.35 -13.71 -5.01
CA HIS A 31 -2.12 -12.96 -5.28
C HIS A 31 -2.38 -11.44 -5.31
N GLY A 32 -3.50 -11.00 -5.86
CA GLY A 32 -3.92 -9.59 -5.82
C GLY A 32 -4.13 -9.08 -4.41
N ARG A 33 -4.83 -9.86 -3.57
CA ARG A 33 -5.02 -9.56 -2.15
C ARG A 33 -3.69 -9.46 -1.39
N ASN A 34 -2.82 -10.45 -1.57
CA ASN A 34 -1.50 -10.47 -0.95
C ASN A 34 -0.63 -9.29 -1.44
N PHE A 35 -0.70 -8.94 -2.73
CA PHE A 35 0.03 -7.81 -3.28
C PHE A 35 -0.32 -6.51 -2.56
N VAL A 36 -1.61 -6.25 -2.33
CA VAL A 36 -2.06 -5.06 -1.60
C VAL A 36 -1.62 -5.15 -0.13
N SER A 37 -1.96 -6.25 0.54
CA SER A 37 -1.71 -6.43 1.97
C SER A 37 -0.23 -6.28 2.31
N PHE A 38 0.68 -6.90 1.55
CA PHE A 38 2.12 -6.81 1.81
C PHE A 38 2.68 -5.40 1.59
N ARG A 39 2.13 -4.61 0.67
CA ARG A 39 2.56 -3.21 0.46
C ARG A 39 2.11 -2.32 1.61
N VAL A 40 0.90 -2.52 2.11
CA VAL A 40 0.39 -1.82 3.29
C VAL A 40 1.19 -2.22 4.53
N GLN A 41 1.42 -3.51 4.74
CA GLN A 41 2.21 -4.02 5.86
C GLN A 41 3.64 -3.48 5.85
N GLU A 42 4.28 -3.41 4.68
CA GLU A 42 5.63 -2.85 4.58
C GLU A 42 5.65 -1.35 4.88
N ALA A 43 4.66 -0.59 4.41
CA ALA A 43 4.55 0.82 4.76
C ALA A 43 4.35 1.02 6.27
N LEU A 44 3.50 0.20 6.90
CA LEU A 44 3.30 0.23 8.35
C LEU A 44 4.57 -0.17 9.14
N ARG A 45 5.35 -1.13 8.63
CA ARG A 45 6.63 -1.51 9.23
C ARG A 45 7.62 -0.35 9.20
N VAL A 46 7.79 0.29 8.05
CA VAL A 46 8.67 1.46 7.88
C VAL A 46 8.19 2.62 8.76
N ALA A 47 6.89 2.90 8.78
CA ALA A 47 6.28 3.97 9.59
C ALA A 47 6.63 3.89 11.07
N ARG A 48 6.79 2.67 11.62
CA ARG A 48 7.07 2.43 13.05
C ARG A 48 8.56 2.35 13.39
N THR A 49 9.44 2.22 12.40
CA THR A 49 10.86 1.86 12.65
C THR A 49 11.78 3.07 12.73
N HIS A 50 11.42 4.18 12.07
CA HIS A 50 12.35 5.30 11.82
C HIS A 50 12.11 6.56 12.65
N HIS A 51 11.11 6.53 13.55
CA HIS A 51 10.77 7.63 14.45
C HIS A 51 10.70 7.11 15.89
N ALA A 52 11.39 7.76 16.81
CA ALA A 52 11.52 7.26 18.19
C ALA A 52 10.21 7.35 19.00
N ASN A 53 9.39 8.35 18.72
CA ASN A 53 8.29 8.74 19.60
C ASN A 53 6.90 8.66 18.94
N HIS A 54 6.82 8.38 17.65
CA HIS A 54 5.56 8.28 16.92
C HIS A 54 5.72 7.40 15.69
N ALA A 55 4.61 6.93 15.14
CA ALA A 55 4.58 6.29 13.82
C ALA A 55 4.11 7.30 12.77
N LEU A 56 4.67 7.22 11.56
CA LEU A 56 4.18 8.03 10.44
C LEU A 56 2.75 7.62 10.06
N PRO A 57 1.83 8.58 9.83
CA PRO A 57 0.56 8.30 9.19
C PRO A 57 0.78 7.64 7.82
N VAL A 58 -0.04 6.65 7.49
CA VAL A 58 0.01 5.95 6.19
C VAL A 58 -1.28 6.22 5.43
N TYR A 59 -1.17 6.89 4.29
CA TYR A 59 -2.29 7.19 3.40
C TYR A 59 -2.15 6.39 2.11
N VAL A 60 -2.91 5.29 2.02
CA VAL A 60 -2.79 4.35 0.90
C VAL A 60 -3.40 4.96 -0.36
N PHE A 61 -2.61 5.01 -1.44
CA PHE A 61 -3.09 5.42 -2.75
C PHE A 61 -3.79 4.26 -3.45
N THR A 62 -5.12 4.37 -3.53
CA THR A 62 -6.02 3.45 -4.26
C THR A 62 -6.64 4.15 -5.48
N ARG A 63 -7.26 3.37 -6.37
CA ARG A 63 -8.06 3.87 -7.50
C ARG A 63 -9.20 2.89 -7.77
N PRO A 64 -10.36 3.32 -8.28
CA PRO A 64 -11.52 2.45 -8.50
C PRO A 64 -11.40 1.55 -9.74
N THR A 65 -10.26 1.53 -10.42
CA THR A 65 -10.02 0.84 -11.70
C THR A 65 -8.70 0.10 -11.68
N TYR A 66 -8.55 -0.96 -12.47
CA TYR A 66 -7.26 -1.64 -12.58
C TYR A 66 -6.18 -0.72 -13.16
N SER A 67 -4.93 -1.01 -12.83
CA SER A 67 -3.77 -0.26 -13.29
C SER A 67 -3.72 -0.22 -14.82
N ARG A 68 -3.47 0.97 -15.38
CA ARG A 68 -3.35 1.21 -16.83
C ARG A 68 -4.62 0.92 -17.65
N ARG A 69 -5.76 0.66 -17.00
CA ARG A 69 -7.05 0.46 -17.66
C ARG A 69 -8.14 1.35 -17.05
N LEU A 70 -9.27 1.42 -17.74
CA LEU A 70 -10.50 2.06 -17.25
C LEU A 70 -11.51 1.04 -16.71
N THR A 71 -11.19 -0.25 -16.79
CA THR A 71 -12.00 -1.32 -16.20
C THR A 71 -12.08 -1.14 -14.69
N GLY A 72 -13.29 -1.11 -14.14
CA GLY A 72 -13.54 -1.02 -12.70
C GLY A 72 -13.00 -2.23 -11.94
N LEU A 73 -12.58 -2.01 -10.70
CA LEU A 73 -12.23 -3.11 -9.81
C LEU A 73 -13.48 -3.97 -9.53
N SER A 74 -13.27 -5.28 -9.38
CA SER A 74 -14.33 -6.16 -8.89
C SER A 74 -14.69 -5.80 -7.44
N GLU A 75 -15.86 -6.22 -6.96
CA GLU A 75 -16.23 -6.05 -5.55
C GLU A 75 -15.17 -6.65 -4.61
N MET A 76 -14.69 -7.85 -4.93
CA MET A 76 -13.63 -8.52 -4.16
C MET A 76 -12.35 -7.69 -4.11
N ASP A 77 -11.96 -7.08 -5.22
CA ASP A 77 -10.75 -6.27 -5.30
C ASP A 77 -10.93 -4.90 -4.65
N LEU A 78 -12.13 -4.33 -4.65
CA LEU A 78 -12.47 -3.12 -3.88
C LEU A 78 -12.32 -3.38 -2.38
N ILE A 79 -12.87 -4.50 -1.89
CA ILE A 79 -12.70 -4.93 -0.49
C ILE A 79 -11.21 -5.12 -0.18
N SER A 80 -10.48 -5.78 -1.08
CA SER A 80 -9.07 -6.11 -0.88
C SER A 80 -8.10 -4.94 -1.11
N THR A 81 -8.60 -3.77 -1.56
CA THR A 81 -7.81 -2.56 -1.75
C THR A 81 -8.24 -1.47 -0.77
N ILE A 82 -9.43 -0.92 -0.96
CA ILE A 82 -9.98 0.16 -0.16
C ILE A 82 -10.35 -0.36 1.23
N GLY A 83 -11.00 -1.53 1.31
CA GLY A 83 -11.40 -2.13 2.59
C GLY A 83 -10.22 -2.52 3.47
N GLU A 84 -9.17 -3.11 2.88
CA GLU A 84 -7.92 -3.47 3.59
C GLU A 84 -7.08 -2.24 4.02
N SER A 85 -7.35 -1.07 3.47
CA SER A 85 -6.61 0.17 3.79
C SER A 85 -7.31 1.05 4.83
N ALA A 86 -8.54 0.70 5.23
CA ALA A 86 -9.36 1.41 6.22
C ALA A 86 -9.13 0.87 7.64
#